data_AF-A0AAV8V0T4-F1
#
_entry.id   AF-A0AAV8V0T4-F1
#
_cell.length_a   1.000
_cell.length_b   1.000
_cell.length_c   1.000
_cell.angle_alpha   90.00
_cell.angle_beta   90.00
_cell.angle_gamma   90.00
#
_symmetry.space_group_name_H-M   'P 1'
#
loop_
_entity.id
_entity.type
_entity.pdbx_description
1 polymer ?
#
loop_
_entity_poly.entity_id
_entity_poly.type
_entity_poly.pdbx_seq_one_letter_code
_entity_poly.pdbx_strand_id
1 'polypeptide(L)'
;MAVIPSRGKDGAFRFSDTPSFRPNLSPKEIFQSGSFGGTYFRPIYSSVVGKRLKDAWKEFPDEWFEGLDIQKQVASPLYDVQVNLYRARTGLSLEEWEGKGWITSYDPYGWVQWYCRFFLGRRTPDDSRQIGRWSAIAGEKGRWKRNLIHKVVLAKEEFDDARVSPVIRQLLQHWAYRLTEDHYDDYAKQVRAGKRTSFIPMPMATIQEEVERKMESEKRKKDEQRTERLERRKRLR
;
A
#
# COMPACT_ATOMS: atom_id res chain seq x y z
N MET A 1 21.94 7.05 -21.64
CA MET A 1 20.48 7.09 -21.94
C MET A 1 19.75 6.53 -20.74
N ALA A 2 18.75 7.24 -20.21
CA ALA A 2 17.95 6.74 -19.10
C ALA A 2 17.18 5.48 -19.54
N VAL A 3 17.32 4.39 -18.81
CA VAL A 3 16.61 3.14 -19.11
C VAL A 3 15.19 3.28 -18.56
N ILE A 4 14.24 3.62 -19.44
CA ILE A 4 12.81 3.62 -19.11
C ILE A 4 12.41 2.18 -18.78
N PRO A 5 11.67 1.93 -17.67
CA PRO A 5 11.26 0.58 -17.31
C PRO A 5 10.37 -0.04 -18.39
N SER A 6 10.53 -1.35 -18.59
CA SER A 6 9.65 -2.10 -19.49
C SER A 6 8.36 -2.47 -18.76
N ARG A 7 7.22 -2.41 -19.47
CA ARG A 7 5.95 -2.90 -18.94
C ARG A 7 5.76 -4.37 -19.31
N GLY A 8 5.57 -5.22 -18.31
CA GLY A 8 5.28 -6.64 -18.52
C GLY A 8 3.83 -6.88 -18.99
N LYS A 9 3.53 -8.12 -19.41
CA LYS A 9 2.17 -8.55 -19.77
C LYS A 9 1.19 -8.46 -18.59
N ASP A 10 1.72 -8.56 -17.37
CA ASP A 10 1.02 -8.37 -16.09
C ASP A 10 0.71 -6.88 -15.78
N GLY A 11 1.04 -5.95 -16.69
CA GLY A 11 0.85 -4.51 -16.52
C GLY A 11 1.84 -3.85 -15.55
N ALA A 12 2.69 -4.63 -14.88
CA ALA A 12 3.70 -4.14 -13.95
C ALA A 12 4.94 -3.62 -14.68
N PHE A 13 5.50 -2.52 -14.17
CA PHE A 13 6.78 -1.98 -14.62
C PHE A 13 7.94 -2.77 -14.02
N ARG A 14 8.95 -3.03 -14.84
CA ARG A 14 10.13 -3.83 -14.49
C ARG A 14 11.37 -2.99 -14.63
N PHE A 15 12.11 -2.91 -13.52
CA PHE A 15 13.39 -2.24 -13.42
C PHE A 15 14.48 -3.31 -13.33
N SER A 16 15.48 -3.25 -14.22
CA SER A 16 16.52 -4.28 -14.31
C SER A 16 17.35 -4.42 -13.04
N ASP A 17 17.57 -3.31 -12.34
CA ASP A 17 18.38 -3.21 -11.13
C ASP A 17 17.58 -3.52 -9.84
N THR A 18 16.24 -3.45 -9.89
CA THR A 18 15.36 -3.61 -8.72
C THR A 18 14.16 -4.51 -9.04
N PRO A 19 14.38 -5.81 -9.30
CA PRO A 19 13.34 -6.72 -9.82
C PRO A 19 12.17 -6.98 -8.86
N SER A 20 12.32 -6.67 -7.56
CA SER A 20 11.27 -6.79 -6.54
C SER A 20 10.33 -5.58 -6.50
N PHE A 21 10.73 -4.45 -7.06
CA PHE A 21 9.91 -3.25 -7.15
C PHE A 21 9.08 -3.30 -8.45
N ARG A 22 7.78 -3.56 -8.31
CA ARG A 22 6.87 -3.82 -9.44
C ARG A 22 5.57 -3.02 -9.34
N PRO A 23 5.64 -1.67 -9.32
CA PRO A 23 4.44 -0.86 -9.47
C PRO A 23 3.78 -1.12 -10.83
N ASN A 24 2.47 -0.99 -10.93
CA ASN A 24 1.74 -1.16 -12.19
C ASN A 24 1.10 0.13 -12.71
N LEU A 25 1.35 1.26 -12.05
CA LEU A 25 1.03 2.60 -12.56
C LEU A 25 2.31 3.40 -12.78
N SER A 26 2.41 4.04 -13.93
CA SER A 26 3.43 5.04 -14.25
C SER A 26 3.13 6.35 -13.54
N PRO A 27 4.13 7.25 -13.38
CA PRO A 27 3.89 8.61 -12.95
C PRO A 27 2.77 9.31 -13.75
N LYS A 28 2.78 9.18 -15.09
CA LYS A 28 1.71 9.68 -15.97
C LYS A 28 0.34 9.17 -15.53
N GLU A 29 0.18 7.86 -15.36
CA GLU A 29 -1.10 7.26 -14.95
C GLU A 29 -1.57 7.71 -13.55
N ILE A 30 -0.64 7.96 -12.61
CA ILE A 30 -0.97 8.47 -11.26
C ILE A 30 -1.59 9.87 -11.35
N PHE A 31 -0.95 10.79 -12.09
CA PHE A 31 -1.44 12.16 -12.22
C PHE A 31 -2.71 12.24 -13.08
N GLN A 32 -2.76 11.51 -14.19
CA GLN A 32 -3.93 11.42 -15.07
C GLN A 32 -5.15 10.85 -14.35
N SER A 33 -4.94 9.91 -13.41
CA SER A 33 -6.02 9.36 -12.57
C SER A 33 -6.38 10.28 -11.38
N GLY A 34 -5.85 11.50 -11.34
CA GLY A 34 -6.22 12.53 -10.37
C GLY A 34 -5.76 12.25 -8.94
N SER A 35 -4.60 11.62 -8.73
CA SER A 35 -4.11 11.39 -7.37
C SER A 35 -3.80 12.68 -6.58
N PHE A 36 -3.87 12.58 -5.25
CA PHE A 36 -3.55 13.64 -4.29
C PHE A 36 -4.43 14.89 -4.35
N GLY A 37 -5.65 14.78 -4.87
CA GLY A 37 -6.61 15.89 -4.92
C GLY A 37 -6.08 17.12 -5.65
N GLY A 38 -5.15 16.91 -6.59
CA GLY A 38 -4.53 17.94 -7.40
C GLY A 38 -3.45 18.80 -6.72
N THR A 39 -3.00 18.43 -5.51
CA THR A 39 -2.09 19.27 -4.72
C THR A 39 -0.68 18.74 -4.59
N TYR A 40 -0.31 17.68 -5.31
CA TYR A 40 0.95 16.99 -5.04
C TYR A 40 2.16 17.93 -5.21
N PHE A 41 2.20 18.70 -6.30
CA PHE A 41 3.26 19.66 -6.58
C PHE A 41 2.88 21.11 -6.22
N ARG A 42 2.03 21.28 -5.21
CA ARG A 42 1.67 22.60 -4.70
C ARG A 42 2.91 23.37 -4.22
N PRO A 43 2.86 24.71 -4.14
CA PRO A 43 3.89 25.46 -3.44
C PRO A 43 3.99 25.02 -1.97
N ILE A 44 5.18 24.67 -1.52
CA ILE A 44 5.44 24.23 -0.13
C ILE A 44 6.64 24.97 0.45
N TYR A 45 6.70 25.05 1.78
CA TYR A 45 7.96 25.25 2.49
C TYR A 45 8.36 23.88 3.03
N SER A 46 9.54 23.39 2.66
CA SER A 46 10.05 22.13 3.20
C SER A 46 11.00 22.43 4.34
N SER A 47 10.70 21.88 5.52
CA SER A 47 11.57 22.00 6.69
C SER A 47 12.86 21.20 6.53
N VAL A 48 12.85 20.15 5.72
CA VAL A 48 14.01 19.28 5.47
C VAL A 48 15.11 19.99 4.68
N VAL A 49 14.74 20.82 3.69
CA VAL A 49 15.71 21.59 2.89
C VAL A 49 15.76 23.07 3.26
N GLY A 50 14.88 23.54 4.15
CA GLY A 50 14.81 24.93 4.63
C GLY A 50 14.45 25.94 3.53
N LYS A 51 13.67 25.54 2.51
CA LYS A 51 13.39 26.37 1.33
C LYS A 51 11.92 26.31 0.91
N ARG A 52 11.45 27.41 0.31
CA ARG A 52 10.17 27.45 -0.42
C ARG A 52 10.37 26.84 -1.80
N LEU A 53 9.60 25.81 -2.10
CA LEU A 53 9.60 25.10 -3.38
C LEU A 53 8.29 25.37 -4.11
N LYS A 54 8.38 25.60 -5.41
CA LYS A 54 7.25 25.78 -6.32
C LYS A 54 7.63 25.22 -7.69
N ASP A 55 6.63 24.92 -8.51
CA ASP A 55 6.79 24.46 -9.89
C ASP A 55 7.65 23.21 -10.07
N ALA A 56 7.79 22.36 -9.05
CA ALA A 56 8.59 21.14 -9.12
C ALA A 56 8.08 20.14 -10.18
N TRP A 57 6.83 20.27 -10.62
CA TRP A 57 6.26 19.48 -11.71
C TRP A 57 6.96 19.73 -13.06
N LYS A 58 7.57 20.91 -13.27
CA LYS A 58 8.30 21.27 -14.51
C LYS A 58 9.58 20.47 -14.73
N GLU A 59 10.03 19.71 -13.73
CA GLU A 59 11.16 18.79 -13.87
C GLU A 59 10.80 17.55 -14.70
N PHE A 60 9.51 17.23 -14.82
CA PHE A 60 9.04 15.99 -15.44
C PHE A 60 8.52 16.21 -16.86
N PRO A 61 8.45 15.15 -17.69
CA PRO A 61 7.96 15.27 -19.05
C PRO A 61 6.55 15.88 -19.13
N ASP A 62 6.38 16.87 -20.00
CA ASP A 62 5.10 17.56 -20.20
C ASP A 62 3.97 16.60 -20.62
N GLU A 63 4.31 15.54 -21.35
CA GLU A 63 3.40 14.46 -21.75
C GLU A 63 2.69 13.76 -20.58
N TRP A 64 3.21 13.86 -19.35
CA TRP A 64 2.55 13.29 -18.17
C TRP A 64 1.36 14.12 -17.72
N PHE A 65 1.40 15.43 -18.00
CA PHE A 65 0.39 16.41 -17.60
C PHE A 65 -0.46 16.90 -18.79
N GLU A 66 -0.26 16.35 -19.97
CA GLU A 66 -1.05 16.68 -21.16
C GLU A 66 -2.55 16.52 -20.88
N GLY A 67 -3.31 17.59 -21.13
CA GLY A 67 -4.75 17.65 -20.88
C GLY A 67 -5.17 17.93 -19.42
N LEU A 68 -4.22 18.02 -18.48
CA LEU A 68 -4.52 18.37 -17.08
C LEU A 68 -4.49 19.89 -16.84
N ASP A 69 -5.42 20.38 -16.03
CA ASP A 69 -5.34 21.74 -15.49
C ASP A 69 -4.31 21.77 -14.37
N ILE A 70 -3.11 22.31 -14.64
CA ILE A 70 -2.02 22.39 -13.67
C ILE A 70 -2.44 23.05 -12.36
N GLN A 71 -3.26 24.10 -12.40
CA GLN A 71 -3.65 24.87 -11.22
C GLN A 71 -4.69 24.16 -10.35
N LYS A 72 -5.39 23.15 -10.90
CA LYS A 72 -6.42 22.39 -10.17
C LYS A 72 -6.04 20.94 -9.89
N GLN A 73 -5.28 20.31 -10.79
CA GLN A 73 -5.05 18.86 -10.82
C GLN A 73 -3.59 18.45 -10.57
N VAL A 74 -2.64 19.40 -10.49
CA VAL A 74 -1.22 19.07 -10.30
C VAL A 74 -0.59 19.87 -9.17
N ALA A 75 -0.74 21.19 -9.18
CA ALA A 75 -0.08 22.14 -8.28
C ALA A 75 -1.06 23.04 -7.52
N SER A 76 -2.32 22.60 -7.36
CA SER A 76 -3.32 23.34 -6.59
C SER A 76 -2.86 23.54 -5.14
N PRO A 77 -3.00 24.75 -4.56
CA PRO A 77 -2.75 24.95 -3.13
C PRO A 77 -3.79 24.26 -2.24
N LEU A 78 -4.99 24.01 -2.77
CA LEU A 78 -6.15 23.48 -2.05
C LEU A 78 -6.51 22.07 -2.54
N TYR A 79 -6.72 21.17 -1.58
CA TYR A 79 -7.04 19.77 -1.87
C TYR A 79 -8.50 19.62 -2.28
N ASP A 80 -8.73 19.11 -3.50
CA ASP A 80 -10.05 18.79 -3.99
C ASP A 80 -10.24 17.27 -4.12
N VAL A 81 -11.16 16.72 -3.33
CA VAL A 81 -11.51 15.29 -3.35
C VAL A 81 -12.13 14.88 -4.68
N GLN A 82 -12.79 15.80 -5.41
CA GLN A 82 -13.44 15.50 -6.69
C GLN A 82 -12.44 15.21 -7.81
N VAL A 83 -11.19 15.68 -7.66
CA VAL A 83 -10.11 15.36 -8.61
C VAL A 83 -9.72 13.88 -8.51
N ASN A 84 -9.84 13.26 -7.33
CA ASN A 84 -9.49 11.85 -7.14
C ASN A 84 -10.42 10.91 -7.90
N LEU A 85 -9.85 9.93 -8.62
CA LEU A 85 -10.60 8.87 -9.30
C LEU A 85 -11.66 8.20 -8.40
N TYR A 86 -11.30 7.89 -7.16
CA TYR A 86 -12.21 7.24 -6.21
C TYR A 86 -12.99 8.20 -5.31
N ARG A 87 -12.88 9.52 -5.55
CA ARG A 87 -13.53 10.58 -4.75
C ARG A 87 -13.34 10.41 -3.24
N ALA A 88 -12.16 9.92 -2.84
CA ALA A 88 -11.84 9.62 -1.44
C ALA A 88 -10.56 10.34 -1.03
N ARG A 89 -10.56 10.98 0.15
CA ARG A 89 -9.36 11.58 0.72
C ARG A 89 -8.51 10.51 1.41
N THR A 90 -7.20 10.55 1.21
CA THR A 90 -6.25 9.64 1.86
C THR A 90 -4.84 10.24 1.87
N GLY A 91 -3.98 9.71 2.73
CA GLY A 91 -2.62 10.19 2.95
C GLY A 91 -2.49 11.11 4.16
N LEU A 92 -1.24 11.37 4.55
CA LEU A 92 -0.87 12.31 5.61
C LEU A 92 -0.41 13.64 5.00
N SER A 93 -0.43 14.71 5.79
CA SER A 93 0.07 16.02 5.42
C SER A 93 1.61 16.05 5.28
N LEU A 94 2.14 17.03 4.53
CA LEU A 94 3.60 17.20 4.40
C LEU A 94 4.30 17.29 5.76
N GLU A 95 3.72 18.03 6.70
CA GLU A 95 4.24 18.19 8.07
C GLU A 95 4.36 16.86 8.80
N GLU A 96 3.34 15.99 8.70
CA GLU A 96 3.40 14.65 9.29
C GLU A 96 4.44 13.76 8.62
N TRP A 97 4.64 13.90 7.31
CA TRP A 97 5.69 13.17 6.59
C TRP A 97 7.09 13.63 6.99
N GLU A 98 7.30 14.95 7.11
CA GLU A 98 8.56 15.53 7.57
C GLU A 98 8.83 15.16 9.04
N GLY A 99 7.84 15.28 9.93
CA GLY A 99 7.95 14.93 11.35
C GLY A 99 8.20 13.44 11.61
N LYS A 100 7.79 12.54 10.70
CA LYS A 100 8.12 11.11 10.75
C LYS A 100 9.48 10.76 10.13
N GLY A 101 10.22 11.75 9.63
CA GLY A 101 11.49 11.53 8.93
C GLY A 101 11.32 10.75 7.62
N TRP A 102 10.16 10.84 6.98
CA TRP A 102 9.86 10.08 5.76
C TRP A 102 10.31 10.81 4.49
N ILE A 103 10.56 12.12 4.60
CA ILE A 103 11.09 13.00 3.55
C ILE A 103 12.60 13.14 3.73
N THR A 104 13.34 13.19 2.62
CA THR A 104 14.78 13.43 2.60
C THR A 104 15.08 14.66 1.75
N SER A 105 16.30 15.19 1.86
CA SER A 105 16.75 16.30 1.01
C SER A 105 16.82 15.95 -0.48
N TYR A 106 16.91 14.64 -0.81
CA TYR A 106 16.86 14.19 -2.20
C TYR A 106 15.53 14.50 -2.84
N ASP A 107 14.41 14.27 -2.13
CA ASP A 107 13.05 14.37 -2.65
C ASP A 107 12.13 15.08 -1.65
N PRO A 108 12.17 16.43 -1.59
CA PRO A 108 11.44 17.21 -0.59
C PRO A 108 9.90 17.15 -0.72
N TYR A 109 9.37 16.71 -1.86
CA TYR A 109 7.93 16.40 -2.04
C TYR A 109 7.58 14.96 -1.63
N GLY A 110 8.58 14.14 -1.32
CA GLY A 110 8.39 12.78 -0.80
C GLY A 110 8.27 11.71 -1.87
N TRP A 111 7.49 10.67 -1.54
CA TRP A 111 7.55 9.39 -2.24
C TRP A 111 7.24 9.45 -3.74
N VAL A 112 6.24 10.23 -4.18
CA VAL A 112 5.90 10.26 -5.63
C VAL A 112 6.95 11.04 -6.40
N GLN A 113 7.54 12.11 -5.84
CA GLN A 113 8.67 12.80 -6.47
C GLN A 113 9.85 11.84 -6.61
N TRP A 114 10.17 11.09 -5.56
CA TRP A 114 11.17 10.02 -5.63
C TRP A 114 10.82 9.03 -6.75
N TYR A 115 9.57 8.56 -6.81
CA TYR A 115 9.11 7.61 -7.81
C TYR A 115 9.22 8.16 -9.24
N CYS A 116 8.83 9.41 -9.47
CA CYS A 116 8.95 10.08 -10.77
C CYS A 116 10.40 10.09 -11.26
N ARG A 117 11.33 10.52 -10.41
CA ARG A 117 12.75 10.56 -10.75
C ARG A 117 13.36 9.17 -10.89
N PHE A 118 12.95 8.23 -10.04
CA PHE A 118 13.36 6.83 -10.11
C PHE A 118 12.91 6.17 -11.42
N PHE A 119 11.67 6.46 -11.85
CA PHE A 119 11.09 6.00 -13.10
C PHE A 119 11.87 6.53 -14.33
N LEU A 120 12.37 7.76 -14.25
CA LEU A 120 13.26 8.38 -15.24
C LEU A 120 14.73 7.95 -15.12
N GLY A 121 15.04 6.96 -14.27
CA GLY A 121 16.38 6.36 -14.18
C GLY A 121 17.30 6.94 -13.11
N ARG A 122 16.88 7.95 -12.33
CA ARG A 122 17.69 8.43 -11.19
C ARG A 122 17.79 7.33 -10.12
N ARG A 123 18.97 7.18 -9.53
CA ARG A 123 19.21 6.31 -8.37
C ARG A 123 19.83 7.09 -7.23
N THR A 124 19.47 6.75 -5.99
CA THR A 124 19.93 7.43 -4.78
C THR A 124 20.11 6.45 -3.62
N PRO A 125 20.86 6.82 -2.57
CA PRO A 125 20.96 6.00 -1.35
C PRO A 125 19.61 5.75 -0.66
N ASP A 126 18.57 6.54 -0.96
CA ASP A 126 17.23 6.41 -0.36
C ASP A 126 16.36 5.32 -1.04
N ASP A 127 16.80 4.79 -2.18
CA ASP A 127 15.98 3.90 -3.02
C ASP A 127 15.52 2.64 -2.27
N SER A 128 16.43 1.99 -1.55
CA SER A 128 16.13 0.79 -0.76
C SER A 128 15.02 1.03 0.26
N ARG A 129 15.01 2.20 0.91
CA ARG A 129 14.00 2.56 1.89
C ARG A 129 12.64 2.78 1.21
N GLN A 130 12.61 3.50 0.10
CA GLN A 130 11.36 3.81 -0.61
C GLN A 130 10.74 2.56 -1.28
N ILE A 131 11.57 1.66 -1.83
CA ILE A 131 11.16 0.36 -2.34
C ILE A 131 10.60 -0.51 -1.20
N GLY A 132 11.28 -0.54 -0.05
CA GLY A 132 10.80 -1.28 1.13
C GLY A 132 9.44 -0.80 1.61
N ARG A 133 9.20 0.52 1.62
CA ARG A 133 7.89 1.11 1.96
C ARG A 133 6.81 0.73 0.96
N TRP A 134 7.11 0.80 -0.33
CA TRP A 134 6.18 0.35 -1.36
C TRP A 134 5.85 -1.14 -1.19
N SER A 135 6.85 -1.98 -0.96
CA SER A 135 6.65 -3.43 -0.75
C SER A 135 5.75 -3.72 0.45
N ALA A 136 5.92 -2.99 1.56
CA ALA A 136 5.06 -3.11 2.74
C ALA A 136 3.60 -2.68 2.49
N ILE A 137 3.35 -1.83 1.49
CA ILE A 137 2.03 -1.29 1.17
C ILE A 137 1.33 -2.11 0.08
N ALA A 138 1.99 -2.28 -1.05
CA ALA A 138 1.44 -2.79 -2.30
C ALA A 138 2.20 -4.01 -2.86
N GLY A 139 3.34 -4.40 -2.27
CA GLY A 139 4.08 -5.58 -2.69
C GLY A 139 3.29 -6.88 -2.47
N GLU A 140 3.92 -8.03 -2.76
CA GLU A 140 3.30 -9.36 -2.64
C GLU A 140 2.68 -9.63 -1.25
N LYS A 141 3.38 -9.14 -0.20
CA LYS A 141 2.93 -9.19 1.20
C LYS A 141 2.38 -7.86 1.71
N GLY A 142 2.10 -6.92 0.80
CA GLY A 142 1.69 -5.57 1.11
C GLY A 142 0.38 -5.52 1.90
N ARG A 143 0.39 -4.81 3.04
CA ARG A 143 -0.73 -4.70 3.96
C ARG A 143 -2.00 -4.20 3.26
N TRP A 144 -1.88 -3.11 2.50
CA TRP A 144 -3.03 -2.42 1.92
C TRP A 144 -3.57 -3.13 0.68
N LYS A 145 -2.70 -3.72 -0.14
CA LYS A 145 -3.10 -4.60 -1.25
C LYS A 145 -3.97 -5.76 -0.74
N ARG A 146 -3.48 -6.47 0.27
CA ARG A 146 -4.17 -7.61 0.88
C ARG A 146 -5.47 -7.23 1.57
N ASN A 147 -5.48 -6.09 2.27
CA ASN A 147 -6.70 -5.55 2.89
C ASN A 147 -7.77 -5.25 1.84
N LEU A 148 -7.41 -4.62 0.71
CA LEU A 148 -8.36 -4.36 -0.37
C LEU A 148 -8.96 -5.66 -0.91
N ILE A 149 -8.13 -6.64 -1.29
CA ILE A 149 -8.61 -7.91 -1.85
C ILE A 149 -9.54 -8.63 -0.88
N HIS A 150 -9.17 -8.69 0.40
CA HIS A 150 -10.01 -9.29 1.43
C HIS A 150 -11.39 -8.62 1.51
N LYS A 151 -11.44 -7.29 1.49
CA LYS A 151 -12.71 -6.56 1.51
C LYS A 151 -13.56 -6.79 0.26
N VAL A 152 -12.95 -6.90 -0.91
CA VAL A 152 -13.65 -7.27 -2.14
C VAL A 152 -14.24 -8.68 -2.04
N VAL A 153 -13.46 -9.66 -1.56
CA VAL A 153 -13.93 -11.05 -1.38
C VAL A 153 -15.13 -11.10 -0.42
N LEU A 154 -15.07 -10.35 0.69
CA LEU A 154 -16.18 -10.29 1.66
C LEU A 154 -17.41 -9.56 1.11
N ALA A 155 -17.22 -8.51 0.31
CA ALA A 155 -18.31 -7.80 -0.35
C ALA A 155 -19.00 -8.65 -1.42
N LYS A 156 -18.33 -9.72 -1.92
CA LYS A 156 -18.78 -10.55 -3.04
C LYS A 156 -19.01 -9.76 -4.34
N GLU A 157 -18.18 -8.73 -4.53
CA GLU A 157 -18.18 -7.88 -5.71
C GLU A 157 -16.99 -8.21 -6.62
N GLU A 158 -16.98 -7.61 -7.82
CA GLU A 158 -15.87 -7.71 -8.77
C GLU A 158 -14.59 -7.04 -8.26
N PHE A 159 -13.43 -7.50 -8.76
CA PHE A 159 -12.11 -7.04 -8.28
C PHE A 159 -11.87 -5.54 -8.47
N ASP A 160 -12.46 -4.97 -9.50
CA ASP A 160 -12.31 -3.57 -9.90
C ASP A 160 -13.48 -2.68 -9.44
N ASP A 161 -14.50 -3.20 -8.75
CA ASP A 161 -15.61 -2.39 -8.25
C ASP A 161 -15.12 -1.25 -7.35
N ALA A 162 -15.17 -0.03 -7.89
CA ALA A 162 -14.67 1.19 -7.27
C ALA A 162 -15.40 1.55 -5.97
N ARG A 163 -16.60 1.04 -5.75
CA ARG A 163 -17.41 1.27 -4.54
C ARG A 163 -16.84 0.54 -3.33
N VAL A 164 -16.13 -0.57 -3.56
CA VAL A 164 -15.51 -1.32 -2.47
C VAL A 164 -14.23 -0.64 -2.02
N SER A 165 -14.28 -0.04 -0.82
CA SER A 165 -13.14 0.60 -0.15
C SER A 165 -12.41 1.66 -0.99
N PRO A 166 -13.12 2.71 -1.46
CA PRO A 166 -12.54 3.76 -2.31
C PRO A 166 -11.32 4.44 -1.69
N VAL A 167 -11.29 4.59 -0.35
CA VAL A 167 -10.13 5.13 0.39
C VAL A 167 -8.87 4.27 0.22
N ILE A 168 -9.00 2.93 0.26
CA ILE A 168 -7.85 2.02 0.09
C ILE A 168 -7.42 1.97 -1.37
N ARG A 169 -8.38 1.97 -2.30
CA ARG A 169 -8.07 2.06 -3.75
C ARG A 169 -7.30 3.33 -4.08
N GLN A 170 -7.74 4.47 -3.55
CA GLN A 170 -7.03 5.74 -3.70
C GLN A 170 -5.65 5.71 -3.05
N LEU A 171 -5.52 5.11 -1.86
CA LEU A 171 -4.23 4.98 -1.17
C LEU A 171 -3.26 4.17 -2.03
N LEU A 172 -3.69 3.04 -2.56
CA LEU A 172 -2.84 2.22 -3.40
C LEU A 172 -2.46 2.94 -4.71
N GLN A 173 -3.38 3.70 -5.30
CA GLN A 173 -3.08 4.53 -6.48
C GLN A 173 -1.97 5.55 -6.19
N HIS A 174 -2.00 6.19 -5.01
CA HIS A 174 -0.94 7.09 -4.56
C HIS A 174 0.43 6.40 -4.46
N TRP A 175 0.44 5.07 -4.26
CA TRP A 175 1.63 4.23 -4.19
C TRP A 175 1.89 3.45 -5.50
N ALA A 176 1.47 4.01 -6.64
CA ALA A 176 1.67 3.45 -7.97
C ALA A 176 1.12 2.03 -8.17
N TYR A 177 0.04 1.69 -7.46
CA TYR A 177 -0.58 0.38 -7.53
C TYR A 177 -2.09 0.47 -7.81
N ARG A 178 -2.57 -0.36 -8.73
CA ARG A 178 -3.99 -0.65 -8.96
C ARG A 178 -4.20 -2.15 -8.86
N LEU A 179 -5.31 -2.56 -8.24
CA LEU A 179 -5.63 -3.99 -8.15
C LEU A 179 -5.94 -4.55 -9.55
N THR A 180 -5.36 -5.70 -9.86
CA THR A 180 -5.61 -6.46 -11.09
C THR A 180 -6.31 -7.77 -10.75
N GLU A 181 -6.92 -8.39 -11.76
CA GLU A 181 -7.60 -9.67 -11.63
C GLU A 181 -6.65 -10.77 -11.11
N ASP A 182 -5.47 -10.93 -11.72
CA ASP A 182 -4.45 -11.90 -11.29
C ASP A 182 -4.11 -11.77 -9.80
N HIS A 183 -3.88 -10.53 -9.34
CA HIS A 183 -3.56 -10.26 -7.94
C HIS A 183 -4.74 -10.56 -7.01
N TYR A 184 -5.96 -10.30 -7.47
CA TYR A 184 -7.17 -10.63 -6.73
C TYR A 184 -7.30 -12.15 -6.60
N ASP A 185 -7.20 -12.90 -7.70
CA ASP A 185 -7.39 -14.34 -7.74
C ASP A 185 -6.38 -15.09 -6.87
N ASP A 186 -5.10 -14.72 -6.94
CA ASP A 186 -4.01 -15.33 -6.17
C ASP A 186 -4.25 -15.26 -4.66
N TYR A 187 -4.83 -14.16 -4.19
CA TYR A 187 -5.06 -13.94 -2.77
C TYR A 187 -6.49 -14.32 -2.35
N ALA A 188 -7.49 -14.18 -3.24
CA ALA A 188 -8.86 -14.60 -2.99
C ALA A 188 -8.94 -16.11 -2.72
N LYS A 189 -8.14 -16.92 -3.41
CA LYS A 189 -7.97 -18.36 -3.12
C LYS A 189 -7.55 -18.61 -1.66
N GLN A 190 -6.64 -17.79 -1.14
CA GLN A 190 -6.15 -17.92 0.24
C GLN A 190 -7.21 -17.49 1.26
N VAL A 191 -7.91 -16.39 0.99
CA VAL A 191 -9.01 -15.90 1.84
C VAL A 191 -10.15 -16.92 1.90
N ARG A 192 -10.58 -17.44 0.75
CA ARG A 192 -11.64 -18.46 0.64
C ARG A 192 -11.24 -19.77 1.32
N ALA A 193 -9.95 -20.12 1.32
CA ALA A 193 -9.40 -21.27 2.05
C ALA A 193 -9.24 -21.03 3.56
N GLY A 194 -9.72 -19.89 4.10
CA GLY A 194 -9.65 -19.58 5.53
C GLY A 194 -8.24 -19.26 6.04
N LYS A 195 -7.25 -19.02 5.16
CA LYS A 195 -5.91 -18.59 5.57
C LYS A 195 -6.00 -17.19 6.16
N ARG A 196 -5.85 -17.12 7.48
CA ARG A 196 -5.90 -15.87 8.25
C ARG A 196 -4.73 -14.96 7.95
N THR A 197 -5.01 -13.67 8.00
CA THR A 197 -4.04 -12.62 7.69
C THR A 197 -3.84 -11.74 8.89
N SER A 198 -2.60 -11.66 9.38
CA SER A 198 -2.23 -11.10 10.68
C SER A 198 -2.61 -9.63 10.91
N PHE A 199 -2.94 -8.88 9.85
CA PHE A 199 -3.30 -7.45 9.96
C PHE A 199 -4.81 -7.19 10.05
N ILE A 200 -5.66 -8.22 9.99
CA ILE A 200 -7.11 -8.05 10.13
C ILE A 200 -7.49 -8.47 11.54
N PRO A 201 -8.04 -7.56 12.37
CA PRO A 201 -8.51 -7.92 13.70
C PRO A 201 -9.57 -9.01 13.58
N MET A 202 -9.44 -10.08 14.38
CA MET A 202 -10.47 -11.11 14.40
C MET A 202 -11.79 -10.52 14.89
N PRO A 203 -12.94 -10.92 14.30
CA PRO A 203 -14.22 -10.62 14.91
C PRO A 203 -14.23 -11.11 16.36
N MET A 204 -14.77 -10.31 17.28
CA MET A 204 -14.77 -10.65 18.71
C MET A 204 -15.39 -12.03 19.00
N ALA A 205 -16.43 -12.41 18.24
CA ALA A 205 -17.04 -13.74 18.32
C ALA A 205 -16.05 -14.86 18.00
N THR A 206 -15.23 -14.71 16.95
CA THR A 206 -14.21 -15.68 16.56
C THR A 206 -13.06 -15.74 17.58
N ILE A 207 -12.70 -14.62 18.21
CA ILE A 207 -11.73 -14.59 19.30
C ILE A 207 -12.23 -15.44 20.47
N GLN A 208 -13.49 -15.26 20.84
CA GLN A 208 -14.11 -15.96 21.96
C GLN A 208 -14.13 -17.48 21.71
N GLU A 209 -14.55 -17.93 20.53
CA GLU A 209 -14.55 -19.35 20.14
C GLU A 209 -13.14 -19.99 20.13
N GLU A 210 -12.10 -19.21 19.83
CA GLU A 210 -10.72 -19.71 19.84
C GLU A 210 -10.12 -19.78 21.24
N VAL A 211 -10.45 -18.80 22.08
CA VAL A 211 -10.10 -18.83 23.51
C VAL A 211 -10.77 -20.03 24.16
N GLU A 212 -12.04 -20.27 23.88
CA GLU A 212 -12.79 -21.44 24.38
C GLU A 212 -12.18 -22.75 23.89
N ARG A 213 -11.86 -22.89 22.59
CA ARG A 213 -11.18 -24.08 22.05
C ARG A 213 -9.81 -24.32 22.69
N LYS A 214 -9.02 -23.27 22.94
CA LYS A 214 -7.73 -23.39 23.63
C LYS A 214 -7.89 -23.82 25.07
N MET A 215 -8.83 -23.21 25.80
CA MET A 215 -9.15 -23.57 27.19
C MET A 215 -9.58 -25.03 27.29
N GLU A 216 -10.41 -25.51 26.35
CA GLU A 216 -10.87 -26.89 26.34
C GLU A 216 -9.74 -27.88 26.01
N SER A 217 -8.85 -27.53 25.06
CA SER A 217 -7.65 -28.33 24.77
C SER A 217 -6.70 -28.42 25.96
N GLU A 218 -6.49 -27.32 26.69
CA GLU A 218 -5.64 -27.32 27.89
C GLU A 218 -6.26 -28.12 29.03
N LYS A 219 -7.58 -28.04 29.20
CA LYS A 219 -8.31 -28.85 30.18
C LYS A 219 -8.15 -30.34 29.89
N ARG A 220 -8.33 -30.77 28.63
CA ARG A 220 -8.13 -32.17 28.21
C ARG A 220 -6.72 -32.67 28.51
N LYS A 221 -5.69 -31.86 28.19
CA LYS A 221 -4.29 -32.20 28.51
C LYS A 221 -4.03 -32.34 30.01
N LYS A 222 -4.63 -31.49 30.85
CA LYS A 222 -4.50 -31.59 32.32
C LYS A 222 -5.19 -32.83 32.85
N ASP A 223 -6.35 -33.18 32.32
CA ASP A 223 -7.11 -34.37 32.73
C ASP A 223 -6.39 -35.66 32.32
N GLU A 224 -5.79 -35.71 31.12
CA GLU A 224 -4.91 -36.81 30.67
C GLU A 224 -3.69 -36.96 31.60
N GLN A 225 -2.95 -35.87 31.86
CA GLN A 225 -1.80 -35.91 32.77
C GLN A 225 -2.18 -36.33 34.20
N ARG A 226 -3.36 -35.93 34.68
CA ARG A 226 -3.87 -36.33 35.98
C ARG A 226 -4.19 -37.83 36.01
N THR A 227 -4.79 -38.34 34.95
CA THR A 227 -5.13 -39.76 34.79
C THR A 227 -3.86 -40.62 34.72
N GLU A 228 -2.88 -40.23 33.91
CA GLU A 228 -1.57 -40.89 33.84
C GLU A 228 -0.84 -40.91 35.20
N ARG A 229 -0.86 -39.80 35.95
CA ARG A 229 -0.29 -39.73 37.31
C ARG A 229 -0.98 -40.68 38.29
N LEU A 230 -2.30 -40.81 38.19
CA LEU A 230 -3.09 -41.72 39.02
C LEU A 230 -2.80 -43.19 38.69
N GLU A 231 -2.73 -43.54 37.40
CA GLU A 231 -2.36 -44.88 36.96
C GLU A 231 -0.93 -45.26 37.35
N ARG A 232 0.02 -44.34 37.20
CA ARG A 232 1.41 -44.55 37.63
C ARG A 232 1.52 -44.79 39.13
N ARG A 233 0.72 -44.09 39.95
CA ARG A 233 0.64 -44.32 41.40
C ARG A 233 0.03 -45.68 41.76
N LYS A 234 -0.95 -46.16 40.99
CA LYS A 234 -1.56 -47.49 41.20
C LYS A 234 -0.61 -48.64 40.85
N ARG A 235 0.27 -48.46 39.86
CA ARG A 235 1.29 -49.47 39.46
C ARG A 235 2.47 -49.59 40.43
N LEU A 236 2.64 -48.64 41.35
CA LEU A 236 3.72 -48.58 42.34
C LEU A 236 3.28 -49.04 43.73
N ARG A 237 2.03 -49.52 43.88
CA ARG A 237 1.48 -50.16 45.08
C ARG A 237 1.20 -51.62 44.76
#